data_AF-A0A519Z2B0-F1
#
_entry.id   AF-A0A519Z2B0-F1
#
_cell.length_a   1.000
_cell.length_b   1.000
_cell.length_c   1.000
_cell.angle_alpha   90.00
_cell.angle_beta   90.00
_cell.angle_gamma   90.00
#
_symmetry.space_group_name_H-M   'P 1'
#
loop_
_entity.id
_entity.type
_entity.pdbx_description
1 polymer ?
#
loop_
_entity_poly.entity_id
_entity_poly.type
_entity_poly.pdbx_seq_one_letter_code
_entity_poly.pdbx_strand_id
1 'polypeptide(L)'
;IKSSNLCTEIIEYTSKDEVAVCNLASLALPRFVINGQFDHQKLYDVTYQATLNLNKIIDHNYYPVQEAENSNMRHRPVGLGVQGLADAFILLRLPFESDEAKRLNKDIFETIYFASMTASHDLAVKNGPYQTFKGSPLSKGKFQFDLWNVTPDSGRWDWNALRKKVVKDGVYNSLLVAPMPTASTSQILGNNECFEPYTSNIYTRRVLSGEFVVVNKHLLKDLVALGLWNNDMKNQIILANGSIQGIAAIPDYIKELYKTVWEIKMRNIIDMAADRGAYICQSQSLNLFVNAPNTSKLTSMHFYAWEKGLKTGMYYLRTQAASQAVKFTVENQGGKAIEAVIPAEMTQDQVAEEIVDGPVCSMEEGCISCSG
;
A
#
# COMPACT_ATOMS: atom_id res chain seq x y z
N ILE A 1 -7.57 -23.07 -8.82
CA ILE A 1 -6.86 -22.39 -7.70
C ILE A 1 -7.51 -22.89 -6.43
N LYS A 2 -6.74 -23.41 -5.46
CA LYS A 2 -7.29 -24.10 -4.28
C LYS A 2 -7.22 -23.27 -3.00
N SER A 3 -6.30 -22.32 -2.93
CA SER A 3 -6.07 -21.46 -1.76
C SER A 3 -5.40 -20.15 -2.20
N SER A 4 -5.25 -19.23 -1.25
CA SER A 4 -4.35 -18.08 -1.35
C SER A 4 -3.03 -18.36 -0.61
N ASN A 5 -2.17 -17.35 -0.45
CA ASN A 5 -0.96 -17.38 0.38
C ASN A 5 -1.24 -16.92 1.83
N LEU A 6 -0.17 -16.78 2.62
CA LEU A 6 -0.19 -16.33 4.01
C LEU A 6 -0.92 -14.98 4.21
N CYS A 7 -0.72 -14.05 3.28
CA CYS A 7 -1.18 -12.67 3.41
C CYS A 7 -2.43 -12.37 2.58
N THR A 8 -3.03 -13.39 1.94
CA THR A 8 -4.30 -13.34 1.22
C THR A 8 -4.34 -12.49 -0.06
N GLU A 9 -3.21 -12.02 -0.57
CA GLU A 9 -3.10 -11.24 -1.82
C GLU A 9 -2.80 -12.08 -3.06
N ILE A 10 -2.21 -13.28 -2.88
CA ILE A 10 -1.76 -14.12 -4.00
C ILE A 10 -2.80 -15.18 -4.33
N ILE A 11 -3.17 -15.27 -5.60
CA ILE A 11 -4.23 -16.17 -6.09
C ILE A 11 -3.65 -16.95 -7.28
N GLU A 12 -2.82 -17.93 -6.97
CA GLU A 12 -2.04 -18.71 -7.94
C GLU A 12 -2.41 -20.19 -7.91
N TYR A 13 -2.20 -20.88 -9.02
CA TYR A 13 -2.53 -22.31 -9.14
C TYR A 13 -1.50 -23.17 -8.39
N THR A 14 -1.97 -24.27 -7.79
CA THR A 14 -1.13 -25.27 -7.13
C THR A 14 -1.61 -26.67 -7.47
N SER A 15 -0.67 -27.59 -7.59
CA SER A 15 -0.93 -29.01 -7.87
C SER A 15 0.10 -29.89 -7.15
N LYS A 16 0.11 -31.20 -7.45
CA LYS A 16 1.12 -32.10 -6.92
C LYS A 16 2.54 -31.72 -7.37
N ASP A 17 2.66 -31.20 -8.59
CA ASP A 17 3.95 -30.93 -9.23
C ASP A 17 4.26 -29.42 -9.33
N GLU A 18 3.41 -28.58 -8.71
CA GLU A 18 3.51 -27.12 -8.79
C GLU A 18 3.20 -26.46 -7.44
N VAL A 19 4.23 -25.80 -6.89
CA VAL A 19 4.13 -24.93 -5.72
C VAL A 19 4.27 -23.48 -6.20
N ALA A 20 3.21 -22.68 -6.07
CA ALA A 20 3.20 -21.28 -6.49
C ALA A 20 4.26 -20.44 -5.73
N VAL A 21 4.83 -19.43 -6.38
CA VAL A 21 5.91 -18.58 -5.84
C VAL A 21 5.58 -17.11 -6.03
N CYS A 22 5.73 -16.34 -4.96
CA CYS A 22 5.37 -14.92 -4.93
C CYS A 22 6.61 -14.04 -5.17
N ASN A 23 6.72 -13.41 -6.34
CA ASN A 23 7.80 -12.46 -6.66
C ASN A 23 7.28 -11.02 -6.46
N LEU A 24 7.65 -10.37 -5.35
CA LEU A 24 6.95 -9.18 -4.85
C LEU A 24 7.80 -7.91 -4.87
N ALA A 25 7.19 -6.78 -5.24
CA ALA A 25 7.73 -5.43 -5.03
C ALA A 25 6.60 -4.44 -4.76
N SER A 26 6.90 -3.32 -4.10
CA SER A 26 5.91 -2.28 -3.80
C SER A 26 6.35 -0.91 -4.28
N LEU A 27 5.40 -0.15 -4.83
CA LEU A 27 5.60 1.21 -5.33
C LEU A 27 5.30 2.23 -4.23
N ALA A 28 6.24 3.13 -3.95
CA ALA A 28 6.07 4.19 -2.95
C ALA A 28 5.26 5.36 -3.52
N LEU A 29 3.93 5.30 -3.34
CA LEU A 29 2.99 6.25 -3.95
C LEU A 29 3.27 7.73 -3.66
N PRO A 30 3.78 8.13 -2.47
CA PRO A 30 4.10 9.53 -2.19
C PRO A 30 5.15 10.14 -3.11
N ARG A 31 6.02 9.31 -3.72
CA ARG A 31 7.08 9.78 -4.64
C ARG A 31 6.56 10.28 -5.99
N PHE A 32 5.28 10.02 -6.28
CA PHE A 32 4.61 10.48 -7.49
C PHE A 32 3.76 11.72 -7.24
N VAL A 33 3.71 12.25 -6.01
CA VAL A 33 3.11 13.57 -5.75
C VAL A 33 4.15 14.64 -6.02
N ILE A 34 3.97 15.37 -7.12
CA ILE A 34 4.89 16.41 -7.60
C ILE A 34 4.10 17.70 -7.77
N ASN A 35 4.56 18.78 -7.14
CA ASN A 35 3.93 20.10 -7.22
C ASN A 35 2.41 20.08 -6.92
N GLY A 36 2.00 19.28 -5.94
CA GLY A 36 0.59 19.16 -5.53
C GLY A 36 -0.29 18.35 -6.48
N GLN A 37 0.28 17.63 -7.45
CA GLN A 37 -0.45 16.76 -8.38
C GLN A 37 0.13 15.35 -8.38
N PHE A 38 -0.70 14.36 -8.73
CA PHE A 38 -0.25 12.98 -8.88
C PHE A 38 0.24 12.71 -10.31
N ASP A 39 1.52 12.37 -10.46
CA ASP A 39 2.17 12.09 -11.73
C ASP A 39 1.99 10.62 -12.14
N HIS A 40 0.93 10.37 -12.91
CA HIS A 40 0.63 9.05 -13.46
C HIS A 40 1.66 8.57 -14.50
N GLN A 41 2.33 9.48 -15.21
CA GLN A 41 3.34 9.08 -16.20
C GLN A 41 4.59 8.55 -15.50
N LYS A 42 5.05 9.24 -14.45
CA LYS A 42 6.18 8.75 -13.65
C LYS A 42 5.84 7.44 -12.93
N LEU A 43 4.60 7.28 -12.46
CA LEU A 43 4.13 5.99 -11.92
C LEU A 43 4.20 4.88 -12.98
N TYR A 44 3.78 5.17 -14.22
CA TYR A 44 3.89 4.23 -15.33
C TYR A 44 5.35 3.82 -15.56
N ASP A 45 6.27 4.78 -15.70
CA ASP A 45 7.68 4.51 -16.02
C ASP A 45 8.36 3.64 -14.96
N VAL A 46 8.12 3.95 -13.67
CA VAL A 46 8.68 3.18 -12.56
C VAL A 46 8.04 1.80 -12.46
N THR A 47 6.73 1.69 -12.69
CA THR A 47 6.03 0.40 -12.67
C THR A 47 6.54 -0.51 -13.79
N TYR A 48 6.71 0.03 -14.99
CA TYR A 48 7.25 -0.68 -16.14
C TYR A 48 8.62 -1.30 -15.78
N GLN A 49 9.52 -0.49 -15.20
CA GLN A 49 10.85 -0.98 -14.79
C GLN A 49 10.77 -1.99 -13.64
N ALA A 50 9.88 -1.78 -12.66
CA ALA A 50 9.68 -2.72 -11.57
C ALA A 50 9.20 -4.10 -12.08
N THR A 51 8.32 -4.14 -13.09
CA THR A 51 7.91 -5.40 -13.74
C THR A 51 9.10 -6.11 -14.39
N LEU A 52 9.98 -5.38 -15.09
CA LEU A 52 11.19 -5.98 -15.67
C LEU A 52 12.10 -6.58 -14.59
N ASN A 53 12.27 -5.89 -13.46
CA ASN A 53 13.08 -6.36 -12.35
C ASN A 53 12.50 -7.62 -11.70
N LEU A 54 11.19 -7.64 -11.44
CA LEU A 54 10.51 -8.82 -10.89
C LEU A 54 10.62 -10.02 -11.83
N ASN A 55 10.56 -9.79 -13.15
CA ASN A 55 10.75 -10.87 -14.08
C ASN A 55 12.18 -11.45 -14.05
N LYS A 56 13.21 -10.61 -13.90
CA LYS A 56 14.60 -11.09 -13.74
C LYS A 56 14.76 -11.92 -12.47
N ILE A 57 14.05 -11.58 -11.39
CA ILE A 57 14.08 -12.36 -10.15
C ILE A 57 13.63 -13.80 -10.41
N ILE A 58 12.63 -14.04 -11.26
CA ILE A 58 12.19 -15.41 -11.60
C ILE A 58 13.34 -16.25 -12.16
N ASP A 59 14.20 -15.67 -13.01
CA ASP A 59 15.28 -16.41 -13.66
C ASP A 59 16.51 -16.59 -12.76
N HIS A 60 16.70 -15.72 -11.76
CA HIS A 60 17.87 -15.73 -10.88
C HIS A 60 17.59 -16.25 -9.46
N ASN A 61 16.33 -16.49 -9.13
CA ASN A 61 15.95 -16.95 -7.80
C ASN A 61 16.45 -18.38 -7.55
N TYR A 62 16.89 -18.64 -6.33
CA TYR A 62 17.15 -20.00 -5.87
C TYR A 62 15.83 -20.62 -5.39
N TYR A 63 15.41 -21.72 -6.02
CA TYR A 63 14.19 -22.43 -5.64
C TYR A 63 14.52 -23.55 -4.65
N PRO A 64 13.92 -23.56 -3.45
CA PRO A 64 14.21 -24.58 -2.43
C PRO A 64 13.63 -25.96 -2.76
N VAL A 65 12.63 -26.02 -3.65
CA VAL A 65 11.98 -27.26 -4.11
C VAL A 65 11.72 -27.17 -5.62
N GLN A 66 11.77 -28.30 -6.33
CA GLN A 66 11.66 -28.33 -7.79
C GLN A 66 10.28 -27.90 -8.28
N GLU A 67 9.23 -28.23 -7.54
CA GLU A 67 7.85 -27.86 -7.84
C GLU A 67 7.64 -26.34 -7.86
N ALA A 68 8.46 -25.61 -7.10
CA ALA A 68 8.45 -24.15 -7.07
C ALA A 68 9.07 -23.55 -8.34
N GLU A 69 10.22 -24.08 -8.76
CA GLU A 69 10.84 -23.71 -10.03
C GLU A 69 9.93 -24.03 -11.20
N ASN A 70 9.35 -25.24 -11.21
CA ASN A 70 8.41 -25.68 -12.25
C ASN A 70 7.26 -24.70 -12.40
N SER A 71 6.61 -24.32 -11.29
CA SER A 71 5.47 -23.39 -11.32
C SER A 71 5.89 -22.00 -11.80
N ASN A 72 6.97 -21.44 -11.22
CA ASN A 72 7.39 -20.08 -11.51
C ASN A 72 7.92 -19.94 -12.95
N MET A 73 8.67 -20.91 -13.47
CA MET A 73 9.16 -20.87 -14.86
C MET A 73 8.05 -21.09 -15.88
N ARG A 74 7.03 -21.89 -15.55
CA ARG A 74 5.89 -22.20 -16.42
C ARG A 74 4.91 -21.03 -16.56
N HIS A 75 4.61 -20.35 -15.44
CA HIS A 75 3.55 -19.33 -15.37
C HIS A 75 4.07 -17.91 -15.20
N ARG A 76 5.29 -17.76 -14.68
CA ARG A 76 6.00 -16.50 -14.48
C ARG A 76 5.18 -15.41 -13.77
N PRO A 77 4.42 -15.71 -12.69
CA PRO A 77 3.64 -14.70 -12.00
C PRO A 77 4.53 -13.71 -11.25
N VAL A 78 4.09 -12.45 -11.17
CA VAL A 78 4.68 -11.43 -10.32
C VAL A 78 3.57 -10.72 -9.52
N GLY A 79 3.97 -10.04 -8.45
CA GLY A 79 3.08 -9.31 -7.56
C GLY A 79 3.57 -7.90 -7.27
N LEU A 80 3.12 -6.93 -8.07
CA LEU A 80 3.29 -5.52 -7.77
C LEU A 80 2.23 -5.06 -6.78
N GLY A 81 2.70 -4.45 -5.69
CA GLY A 81 1.87 -3.77 -4.71
C GLY A 81 2.20 -2.29 -4.61
N VAL A 82 1.66 -1.66 -3.58
CA VAL A 82 1.86 -0.23 -3.28
C VAL A 82 2.19 -0.06 -1.80
N GLN A 83 2.66 1.12 -1.44
CA GLN A 83 2.76 1.60 -0.07
C GLN A 83 2.58 3.11 -0.03
N GLY A 84 2.16 3.64 1.12
CA GLY A 84 1.94 5.07 1.32
C GLY A 84 0.75 5.65 0.56
N LEU A 85 -0.34 4.89 0.37
CA LEU A 85 -1.55 5.46 -0.25
C LEU A 85 -2.13 6.60 0.59
N ALA A 86 -2.22 6.41 1.91
CA ALA A 86 -2.72 7.46 2.82
C ALA A 86 -1.80 8.69 2.81
N ASP A 87 -0.48 8.51 2.78
CA ASP A 87 0.47 9.61 2.61
C ASP A 87 0.21 10.38 1.31
N ALA A 88 0.01 9.68 0.18
CA ALA A 88 -0.25 10.32 -1.11
C ALA A 88 -1.55 11.15 -1.07
N PHE A 89 -2.62 10.63 -0.46
CA PHE A 89 -3.87 11.37 -0.25
C PHE A 89 -3.65 12.61 0.62
N ILE A 90 -2.91 12.50 1.72
CA ILE A 90 -2.62 13.63 2.59
C ILE A 90 -1.79 14.71 1.88
N LEU A 91 -0.76 14.32 1.11
CA LEU A 91 0.07 15.25 0.34
C LEU A 91 -0.74 16.01 -0.73
N LEU A 92 -1.78 15.37 -1.28
CA LEU A 92 -2.70 15.96 -2.24
C LEU A 92 -3.90 16.66 -1.60
N ARG A 93 -3.95 16.70 -0.26
CA ARG A 93 -5.07 17.29 0.52
C ARG A 93 -6.42 16.62 0.26
N LEU A 94 -6.42 15.31 0.05
CA LEU A 94 -7.61 14.50 -0.19
C LEU A 94 -7.98 13.71 1.08
N PRO A 95 -9.12 13.99 1.73
CA PRO A 95 -9.65 13.11 2.77
C PRO A 95 -9.85 11.71 2.19
N PHE A 96 -9.56 10.66 2.97
CA PHE A 96 -9.58 9.28 2.48
C PHE A 96 -10.95 8.87 1.88
N GLU A 97 -12.04 9.42 2.43
CA GLU A 97 -13.42 9.13 2.01
C GLU A 97 -13.94 10.02 0.86
N SER A 98 -13.14 11.00 0.42
CA SER A 98 -13.50 11.92 -0.66
C SER A 98 -13.65 11.21 -2.01
N ASP A 99 -14.49 11.75 -2.89
CA ASP A 99 -14.70 11.16 -4.21
C ASP A 99 -13.45 11.31 -5.08
N GLU A 100 -12.67 12.37 -4.86
CA GLU A 100 -11.36 12.57 -5.46
C GLU A 100 -10.35 11.49 -5.04
N ALA A 101 -10.31 11.11 -3.75
CA ALA A 101 -9.46 10.02 -3.27
C ALA A 101 -9.89 8.66 -3.85
N LYS A 102 -11.20 8.39 -3.94
CA LYS A 102 -11.74 7.19 -4.60
C LYS A 102 -11.35 7.14 -6.08
N ARG A 103 -11.48 8.27 -6.79
CA ARG A 103 -11.09 8.37 -8.19
C ARG A 103 -9.60 8.15 -8.38
N LEU A 104 -8.77 8.81 -7.57
CA LEU A 104 -7.32 8.66 -7.63
C LEU A 104 -6.90 7.23 -7.30
N ASN A 105 -7.54 6.57 -6.32
CA ASN A 105 -7.33 5.15 -6.05
C ASN A 105 -7.54 4.30 -7.32
N LYS A 106 -8.67 4.48 -8.01
CA LYS A 106 -8.94 3.77 -9.27
C LYS A 106 -7.87 4.05 -10.32
N ASP A 107 -7.56 5.32 -10.57
CA ASP A 107 -6.60 5.76 -11.59
C ASP A 107 -5.17 5.26 -11.32
N ILE A 108 -4.74 5.19 -10.05
CA ILE A 108 -3.43 4.65 -9.64
C ILE A 108 -3.32 3.18 -10.04
N PHE A 109 -4.31 2.37 -9.67
CA PHE A 109 -4.27 0.94 -9.95
C PHE A 109 -4.49 0.63 -11.43
N GLU A 110 -5.28 1.44 -12.14
CA GLU A 110 -5.36 1.38 -13.61
C GLU A 110 -3.98 1.61 -14.24
N THR A 111 -3.25 2.64 -13.78
CA THR A 111 -1.91 2.97 -14.26
C THR A 111 -0.92 1.83 -14.01
N ILE A 112 -0.91 1.27 -12.80
CA ILE A 112 -0.02 0.16 -12.43
C ILE A 112 -0.30 -1.05 -13.31
N TYR A 113 -1.58 -1.39 -13.52
CA TYR A 113 -1.95 -2.53 -14.34
C TYR A 113 -1.60 -2.32 -15.82
N PHE A 114 -1.82 -1.12 -16.35
CA PHE A 114 -1.47 -0.79 -17.74
C PHE A 114 0.04 -0.85 -17.98
N ALA A 115 0.82 -0.24 -17.09
CA ALA A 115 2.28 -0.21 -17.18
C ALA A 115 2.89 -1.61 -17.09
N SER A 116 2.48 -2.39 -16.09
CA SER A 116 2.99 -3.75 -15.90
C SER A 116 2.60 -4.69 -17.03
N MET A 117 1.38 -4.55 -17.57
CA MET A 117 0.95 -5.32 -18.73
C MET A 117 1.73 -4.93 -19.99
N THR A 118 2.04 -3.64 -20.17
CA THR A 118 2.87 -3.17 -21.28
C THR A 118 4.29 -3.74 -21.18
N ALA A 119 4.92 -3.68 -20.00
CA ALA A 119 6.24 -4.27 -19.77
C ALA A 119 6.24 -5.79 -20.03
N SER A 120 5.21 -6.49 -19.58
CA SER A 120 5.07 -7.94 -19.79
C SER A 120 4.85 -8.30 -21.26
N HIS A 121 4.08 -7.50 -22.01
CA HIS A 121 3.98 -7.63 -23.46
C HIS A 121 5.33 -7.42 -24.15
N ASP A 122 6.05 -6.34 -23.82
CA ASP A 122 7.32 -6.01 -24.47
C ASP A 122 8.41 -7.06 -24.20
N LEU A 123 8.35 -7.72 -23.04
CA LEU A 123 9.16 -8.92 -22.75
C LEU A 123 8.77 -10.11 -23.62
N ALA A 124 7.47 -10.35 -23.84
CA ALA A 124 7.00 -11.46 -24.67
C ALA A 124 7.37 -11.30 -26.14
N VAL A 125 7.39 -10.07 -26.66
CA VAL A 125 7.87 -9.78 -28.02
C VAL A 125 9.32 -10.24 -28.20
N LYS A 126 10.15 -10.12 -27.16
CA LYS A 126 11.58 -10.49 -27.20
C LYS A 126 11.81 -11.98 -26.94
N ASN A 127 11.09 -12.54 -25.97
CA ASN A 127 11.40 -13.84 -25.38
C ASN A 127 10.34 -14.93 -25.69
N GLY A 128 9.26 -14.57 -26.39
CA GLY A 128 8.04 -15.37 -26.49
C GLY A 128 7.17 -15.26 -25.22
N PRO A 129 5.86 -15.53 -25.28
CA PRO A 129 4.99 -15.47 -24.11
C PRO A 129 5.30 -16.58 -23.09
N TYR A 130 4.81 -16.44 -21.85
CA TYR A 130 4.94 -17.51 -20.85
C TYR A 130 4.27 -18.81 -21.34
N GLN A 131 4.77 -19.95 -20.89
CA GLN A 131 4.48 -21.27 -21.48
C GLN A 131 2.98 -21.58 -21.57
N THR A 132 2.20 -21.18 -20.56
CA THR A 132 0.76 -21.45 -20.49
C THR A 132 -0.11 -20.25 -20.85
N PHE A 133 0.39 -19.33 -21.68
CA PHE A 133 -0.39 -18.18 -22.16
C PHE A 133 -1.57 -18.61 -23.03
N LYS A 134 -1.36 -19.56 -23.95
CA LYS A 134 -2.40 -20.03 -24.87
C LYS A 134 -3.56 -20.64 -24.08
N GLY A 135 -4.76 -20.10 -24.30
CA GLY A 135 -6.00 -20.55 -23.65
C GLY A 135 -6.38 -19.74 -22.41
N SER A 136 -5.47 -18.89 -21.90
CA SER A 136 -5.76 -17.95 -20.82
C SER A 136 -6.82 -16.91 -21.20
N PRO A 137 -7.42 -16.21 -20.22
CA PRO A 137 -8.26 -15.04 -20.51
C PRO A 137 -7.54 -13.98 -21.34
N LEU A 138 -6.27 -13.67 -21.04
CA LEU A 138 -5.49 -12.67 -21.77
C LEU A 138 -5.26 -13.05 -23.23
N SER A 139 -5.06 -14.35 -23.55
CA SER A 139 -4.95 -14.80 -24.95
C SER A 139 -6.26 -14.65 -25.75
N LYS A 140 -7.39 -14.44 -25.06
CA LYS A 140 -8.70 -14.13 -25.66
C LYS A 140 -9.00 -12.64 -25.59
N GLY A 141 -8.03 -11.82 -25.20
CA GLY A 141 -8.18 -10.40 -24.99
C GLY A 141 -9.17 -10.09 -23.87
N LYS A 142 -9.22 -10.86 -22.78
CA LYS A 142 -9.97 -10.55 -21.56
C LYS A 142 -9.01 -10.16 -20.44
N PHE A 143 -9.02 -8.88 -20.10
CA PHE A 143 -8.23 -8.26 -19.05
C PHE A 143 -8.99 -8.30 -17.72
N GLN A 144 -8.31 -7.96 -16.63
CA GLN A 144 -8.88 -8.07 -15.29
C GLN A 144 -10.21 -7.30 -15.14
N PHE A 145 -10.29 -6.07 -15.64
CA PHE A 145 -11.49 -5.25 -15.53
C PHE A 145 -12.66 -5.81 -16.36
N ASP A 146 -12.38 -6.50 -17.47
CA ASP A 146 -13.42 -7.18 -18.26
C ASP A 146 -14.04 -8.34 -17.45
N LEU A 147 -13.23 -9.03 -16.62
CA LEU A 147 -13.72 -10.08 -15.73
C LEU A 147 -14.61 -9.53 -14.59
N TRP A 148 -14.56 -8.23 -14.35
CA TRP A 148 -15.39 -7.49 -13.39
C TRP A 148 -16.52 -6.70 -14.06
N ASN A 149 -16.65 -6.78 -15.40
CA ASN A 149 -17.57 -5.96 -16.19
C ASN A 149 -17.37 -4.43 -15.97
N VAL A 150 -16.13 -4.02 -15.73
CA VAL A 150 -15.75 -2.61 -15.55
C VAL A 150 -15.14 -2.08 -16.84
N THR A 151 -15.59 -0.90 -17.27
CA THR A 151 -14.96 -0.16 -18.36
C THR A 151 -13.99 0.87 -17.77
N PRO A 152 -12.69 0.85 -18.13
CA PRO A 152 -11.75 1.90 -17.75
C PRO A 152 -12.21 3.25 -18.28
N ASP A 153 -12.21 4.26 -17.42
CA ASP A 153 -12.80 5.58 -17.68
C ASP A 153 -11.86 6.73 -17.31
N SER A 154 -10.60 6.44 -16.95
CA SER A 154 -9.60 7.49 -16.67
C SER A 154 -9.26 8.32 -17.90
N GLY A 155 -9.40 7.75 -19.10
CA GLY A 155 -8.98 8.37 -20.36
C GLY A 155 -7.45 8.49 -20.52
N ARG A 156 -6.66 7.94 -19.58
CA ARG A 156 -5.19 8.07 -19.56
C ARG A 156 -4.49 7.07 -20.46
N TRP A 157 -5.06 5.88 -20.63
CA TRP A 157 -4.37 4.74 -21.21
C TRP A 157 -5.17 4.09 -22.34
N ASP A 158 -4.51 3.82 -23.47
CA ASP A 158 -5.14 3.15 -24.61
C ASP A 158 -5.17 1.62 -24.44
N TRP A 159 -6.15 1.15 -23.67
CA TRP A 159 -6.40 -0.28 -23.47
C TRP A 159 -6.74 -1.03 -24.75
N ASN A 160 -7.32 -0.37 -25.77
CA ASN A 160 -7.69 -1.02 -27.01
C ASN A 160 -6.45 -1.33 -27.87
N ALA A 161 -5.51 -0.39 -27.94
CA ALA A 161 -4.23 -0.63 -28.58
C ALA A 161 -3.43 -1.72 -27.85
N LEU A 162 -3.34 -1.65 -26.51
CA LEU A 162 -2.64 -2.67 -25.74
C LEU A 162 -3.29 -4.06 -25.87
N ARG A 163 -4.63 -4.14 -25.86
CA ARG A 163 -5.37 -5.40 -26.05
C ARG A 163 -5.04 -6.06 -27.39
N LYS A 164 -4.97 -5.30 -28.48
CA LYS A 164 -4.59 -5.81 -29.81
C LYS A 164 -3.18 -6.41 -29.80
N LYS A 165 -2.23 -5.71 -29.17
CA LYS A 165 -0.84 -6.15 -28.99
C LYS A 165 -0.76 -7.44 -28.16
N VAL A 166 -1.39 -7.46 -26.98
CA VAL A 166 -1.42 -8.63 -26.08
C VAL A 166 -2.03 -9.87 -26.74
N VAL A 167 -3.12 -9.73 -27.50
CA VAL A 167 -3.72 -10.88 -28.20
C VAL A 167 -2.82 -11.42 -29.29
N LYS A 168 -2.12 -10.54 -30.00
CA LYS A 168 -1.26 -10.90 -31.13
C LYS A 168 0.07 -11.52 -30.68
N ASP A 169 0.77 -10.83 -29.79
CA ASP A 169 2.17 -11.10 -29.45
C ASP A 169 2.31 -11.80 -28.09
N GLY A 170 1.28 -11.75 -27.25
CA GLY A 170 1.24 -12.36 -25.93
C GLY A 170 1.83 -11.50 -24.82
N VAL A 171 2.00 -12.11 -23.63
CA VAL A 171 2.64 -11.48 -22.46
C VAL A 171 3.56 -12.48 -21.76
N TYR A 172 4.53 -11.97 -21.01
CA TYR A 172 5.60 -12.76 -20.41
C TYR A 172 5.29 -13.24 -18.98
N ASN A 173 4.25 -12.70 -18.36
CA ASN A 173 3.86 -13.00 -16.99
C ASN A 173 2.35 -13.30 -16.95
N SER A 174 1.95 -14.36 -16.25
CA SER A 174 0.53 -14.72 -16.12
C SER A 174 -0.26 -13.76 -15.23
N LEU A 175 0.38 -13.21 -14.19
CA LEU A 175 -0.17 -12.32 -13.18
C LEU A 175 0.85 -11.23 -12.86
N LEU A 176 0.37 -10.04 -12.47
CA LEU A 176 1.17 -8.82 -12.40
C LEU A 176 1.00 -8.02 -11.10
N VAL A 177 -0.22 -7.92 -10.57
CA VAL A 177 -0.57 -6.98 -9.48
C VAL A 177 -1.19 -7.74 -8.33
N ALA A 178 -0.61 -7.58 -7.13
CA ALA A 178 -1.00 -8.22 -5.88
C ALA A 178 -0.59 -7.36 -4.67
N PRO A 179 -1.40 -6.38 -4.23
CA PRO A 179 -1.03 -5.50 -3.14
C PRO A 179 -0.91 -6.25 -1.79
N MET A 180 0.33 -6.40 -1.33
CA MET A 180 0.74 -7.13 -0.13
C MET A 180 0.88 -6.22 1.09
N PRO A 181 0.92 -6.75 2.32
CA PRO A 181 1.29 -5.96 3.50
C PRO A 181 2.74 -5.51 3.37
N THR A 182 3.00 -4.24 3.65
CA THR A 182 4.34 -3.63 3.50
C THR A 182 4.92 -3.20 4.84
N ALA A 183 4.58 -3.89 5.93
CA ALA A 183 4.96 -3.53 7.30
C ALA A 183 6.44 -3.10 7.45
N SER A 184 7.39 -3.95 7.06
CA SER A 184 8.82 -3.62 7.19
C SER A 184 9.31 -2.62 6.15
N THR A 185 8.90 -2.75 4.89
CA THR A 185 9.41 -1.92 3.78
C THR A 185 8.85 -0.50 3.80
N SER A 186 7.61 -0.33 4.22
CA SER A 186 7.00 0.99 4.44
C SER A 186 7.63 1.71 5.62
N GLN A 187 7.98 1.00 6.69
CA GLN A 187 8.74 1.58 7.80
C GLN A 187 10.13 2.05 7.36
N ILE A 188 10.85 1.27 6.54
CA ILE A 188 12.15 1.66 5.98
C ILE A 188 12.02 2.96 5.16
N LEU A 189 10.98 3.08 4.33
CA LEU A 189 10.73 4.28 3.52
C LEU A 189 9.99 5.40 4.26
N GLY A 190 9.60 5.17 5.52
CA GLY A 190 8.81 6.09 6.33
C GLY A 190 7.41 6.39 5.79
N ASN A 191 6.79 5.45 5.08
CA ASN A 191 5.42 5.54 4.54
C ASN A 191 4.42 4.78 5.42
N ASN A 192 3.12 5.07 5.27
CA ASN A 192 2.05 4.23 5.80
C ASN A 192 1.95 2.90 5.05
N GLU A 193 1.43 1.90 5.74
CA GLU A 193 1.33 0.55 5.19
C GLU A 193 0.37 0.48 4.00
N CYS A 194 0.89 -0.08 2.91
CA CYS A 194 0.16 -0.49 1.72
C CYS A 194 -0.88 0.55 1.23
N PHE A 195 -2.14 0.14 1.18
CA PHE A 195 -3.29 0.96 0.84
C PHE A 195 -4.18 1.29 2.04
N GLU A 196 -3.67 1.12 3.26
CA GLU A 196 -4.45 1.35 4.48
C GLU A 196 -4.54 2.84 4.81
N PRO A 197 -5.64 3.28 5.44
CA PRO A 197 -5.65 4.55 6.17
C PRO A 197 -4.67 4.54 7.35
N TYR A 198 -4.35 5.71 7.89
CA TYR A 198 -3.59 5.76 9.14
C TYR A 198 -4.39 5.11 10.27
N THR A 199 -3.78 4.15 10.97
CA THR A 199 -4.41 3.50 12.13
C THR A 199 -4.48 4.43 13.34
N SER A 200 -3.52 5.35 13.46
CA SER A 200 -3.44 6.38 14.49
C SER A 200 -2.57 7.53 14.00
N ASN A 201 -2.86 8.77 14.41
CA ASN A 201 -1.95 9.90 14.18
C ASN A 201 -0.81 9.98 15.20
N ILE A 202 -0.79 9.10 16.19
CA ILE A 202 0.30 8.99 17.16
C ILE A 202 0.54 7.54 17.55
N TYR A 203 1.79 7.09 17.50
CA TYR A 203 2.14 5.72 17.83
C TYR A 203 3.43 5.65 18.62
N THR A 204 3.54 4.66 19.50
CA THR A 204 4.73 4.43 20.31
C THR A 204 5.68 3.50 19.56
N ARG A 205 6.89 3.97 19.28
CA ARG A 205 7.97 3.17 18.73
C ARG A 205 8.90 2.72 19.85
N ARG A 206 9.04 1.41 20.03
CA ARG A 206 10.02 0.82 20.94
C ARG A 206 11.35 0.65 20.21
N VAL A 207 12.42 1.20 20.79
CA VAL A 207 13.81 0.99 20.36
C VAL A 207 14.63 0.55 21.57
N LEU A 208 15.87 0.11 21.34
CA LEU A 208 16.77 -0.36 22.41
C LEU A 208 16.97 0.67 23.54
N SER A 209 16.91 1.97 23.21
CA SER A 209 17.07 3.09 24.16
C SER A 209 15.79 3.53 24.87
N GLY A 210 14.63 2.91 24.58
CA GLY A 210 13.36 3.23 25.24
C GLY A 210 12.15 3.29 24.31
N GLU A 211 11.04 3.82 24.82
CA GLU A 211 9.81 4.04 24.07
C GLU A 211 9.71 5.51 23.63
N PHE A 212 9.54 5.75 22.33
CA PHE A 212 9.41 7.09 21.76
C PHE A 212 8.02 7.26 21.14
N VAL A 213 7.37 8.38 21.45
CA VAL A 213 6.09 8.74 20.85
C VAL A 213 6.36 9.42 19.51
N VAL A 214 5.91 8.79 18.42
CA VAL A 214 6.03 9.29 17.05
C VAL A 214 4.67 9.79 16.59
N VAL A 215 4.65 11.04 16.13
CA VAL A 215 3.45 11.68 15.58
C VAL A 215 3.45 11.49 14.07
N ASN A 216 2.28 11.38 13.46
CA ASN A 216 2.14 11.43 12.00
C ASN A 216 2.85 12.69 11.47
N LYS A 217 3.91 12.48 10.69
CA LYS A 217 4.80 13.53 10.21
C LYS A 217 4.06 14.61 9.41
N HIS A 218 2.99 14.25 8.71
CA HIS A 218 2.20 15.18 7.90
C HIS A 218 1.31 16.05 8.79
N LEU A 219 0.61 15.43 9.75
CA LEU A 219 -0.20 16.16 10.73
C LEU A 219 0.66 17.13 11.54
N LEU A 220 1.83 16.68 11.99
CA LEU A 220 2.77 17.54 12.72
C LEU A 220 3.13 18.78 11.92
N LYS A 221 3.50 18.63 10.65
CA LYS A 221 3.84 19.74 9.76
C LYS A 221 2.66 20.72 9.61
N ASP A 222 1.45 20.23 9.44
CA ASP A 222 0.26 21.09 9.32
C ASP A 222 -0.05 21.82 10.62
N LEU A 223 0.03 21.15 11.78
CA LEU A 223 -0.21 21.79 13.07
C LEU A 223 0.85 22.85 13.39
N VAL A 224 2.11 22.63 13.00
CA VAL A 224 3.18 23.63 13.11
C VAL A 224 2.90 24.82 12.19
N ALA A 225 2.52 24.57 10.93
CA ALA A 225 2.19 25.64 9.97
C ALA A 225 1.00 26.49 10.42
N LEU A 226 0.06 25.89 11.17
CA LEU A 226 -1.10 26.57 11.76
C LEU A 226 -0.79 27.26 13.10
N GLY A 227 0.43 27.12 13.64
CA GLY A 227 0.77 27.64 14.96
C GLY A 227 0.05 26.93 16.12
N LEU A 228 -0.48 25.73 15.88
CA LEU A 228 -1.26 24.94 16.84
C LEU A 228 -0.42 23.90 17.60
N TRP A 229 0.81 23.63 17.14
CA TRP A 229 1.64 22.60 17.74
C TRP A 229 2.32 23.06 19.04
N ASN A 230 1.99 22.40 20.15
CA ASN A 230 2.64 22.57 21.45
C ASN A 230 2.49 21.27 22.29
N ASN A 231 3.07 21.26 23.50
CA ASN A 231 3.00 20.09 24.39
C ASN A 231 1.56 19.73 24.79
N ASP A 232 0.70 20.72 24.97
CA ASP A 232 -0.71 20.49 25.32
C ASP A 232 -1.47 19.82 24.18
N MET A 233 -1.26 20.27 22.94
CA MET A 233 -1.80 19.66 21.73
C MET A 233 -1.35 18.21 21.60
N LYS A 234 -0.05 17.94 21.78
CA LYS A 234 0.50 16.58 21.78
C LYS A 234 -0.20 15.71 22.84
N ASN A 235 -0.34 16.21 24.06
CA ASN A 235 -0.99 15.47 25.15
C ASN A 235 -2.47 15.20 24.87
N GLN A 236 -3.19 16.16 24.30
CA GLN A 236 -4.59 15.98 23.87
C GLN A 236 -4.71 14.87 22.81
N ILE A 237 -3.82 14.82 21.83
CA ILE A 237 -3.80 13.76 20.81
C ILE A 237 -3.48 12.39 21.45
N ILE A 238 -2.56 12.33 22.41
CA ILE A 238 -2.26 11.09 23.16
C ILE A 238 -3.49 10.61 23.94
N LEU A 239 -4.16 11.51 24.67
CA LEU A 239 -5.37 11.22 25.44
C LEU A 239 -6.51 10.74 24.54
N ALA A 240 -6.63 11.30 23.34
CA ALA A 240 -7.57 10.89 22.31
C ALA A 240 -7.12 9.65 21.52
N ASN A 241 -6.09 8.92 21.97
CA ASN A 241 -5.53 7.74 21.30
C ASN A 241 -5.18 7.97 19.82
N GLY A 242 -4.68 9.17 19.49
CA GLY A 242 -4.30 9.56 18.13
C GLY A 242 -5.42 10.09 17.25
N SER A 243 -6.65 10.17 17.77
CA SER A 243 -7.72 10.94 17.14
C SER A 243 -7.48 12.43 17.33
N ILE A 244 -7.88 13.23 16.34
CA ILE A 244 -7.92 14.70 16.43
C ILE A 244 -9.35 15.26 16.35
N GLN A 245 -10.36 14.40 16.21
CA GLN A 245 -11.74 14.83 15.92
C GLN A 245 -12.34 15.63 17.07
N GLY A 246 -12.02 15.25 18.32
CA GLY A 246 -12.51 15.90 19.53
C GLY A 246 -11.77 17.19 19.93
N ILE A 247 -10.72 17.58 19.22
CA ILE A 247 -9.90 18.74 19.59
C ILE A 247 -10.47 19.99 18.92
N ALA A 248 -11.12 20.85 19.71
CA ALA A 248 -11.83 22.03 19.21
C ALA A 248 -10.93 23.04 18.47
N ALA A 249 -9.66 23.16 18.89
CA ALA A 249 -8.70 24.09 18.28
C ALA A 249 -8.28 23.70 16.86
N ILE A 250 -8.46 22.44 16.45
CA ILE A 250 -8.07 21.97 15.12
C ILE A 250 -9.21 22.26 14.12
N PRO A 251 -8.93 22.93 12.98
CA PRO A 251 -9.93 23.17 11.93
C PRO A 251 -10.51 21.89 11.33
N ASP A 252 -11.78 21.94 10.92
CA ASP A 252 -12.50 20.76 10.43
C ASP A 252 -11.89 20.16 9.15
N TYR A 253 -11.30 20.97 8.27
CA TYR A 253 -10.63 20.45 7.08
C TYR A 253 -9.38 19.62 7.41
N ILE A 254 -8.67 19.92 8.51
CA ILE A 254 -7.57 19.09 9.03
C ILE A 254 -8.14 17.82 9.66
N LYS A 255 -9.22 17.94 10.45
CA LYS A 255 -9.89 16.77 11.03
C LYS A 255 -10.35 15.78 9.97
N GLU A 256 -10.95 16.25 8.88
CA GLU A 256 -11.37 15.40 7.77
C GLU A 256 -10.18 14.72 7.07
N LEU A 257 -9.06 15.44 6.88
CA LEU A 257 -7.86 14.91 6.23
C LEU A 257 -7.16 13.81 7.04
N TYR A 258 -7.17 13.92 8.37
CA TYR A 258 -6.45 13.03 9.29
C TYR A 258 -7.36 12.11 10.10
N LYS A 259 -8.53 11.77 9.57
CA LYS A 259 -9.34 10.67 10.11
C LYS A 259 -8.51 9.40 10.19
N THR A 260 -8.55 8.77 11.35
CA THR A 260 -7.97 7.44 11.55
C THR A 260 -8.88 6.37 10.95
N VAL A 261 -8.34 5.17 10.76
CA VAL A 261 -9.11 4.03 10.25
C VAL A 261 -10.36 3.70 11.09
N TRP A 262 -10.34 4.05 12.38
CA TRP A 262 -11.44 3.83 13.33
C TRP A 262 -12.60 4.82 13.13
N GLU A 263 -12.34 5.91 12.42
CA GLU A 263 -13.28 7.01 12.16
C GLU A 263 -13.82 6.96 10.72
N ILE A 264 -13.19 6.16 9.86
CA ILE A 264 -13.58 5.94 8.46
C ILE A 264 -14.62 4.82 8.39
N LYS A 265 -15.65 5.00 7.57
CA LYS A 265 -16.65 3.95 7.35
C LYS A 265 -16.03 2.80 6.56
N MET A 266 -16.01 1.58 7.12
CA MET A 266 -15.47 0.39 6.43
C MET A 266 -16.11 0.10 5.07
N ARG A 267 -17.37 0.55 4.85
CA ARG A 267 -18.01 0.49 3.54
C ARG A 267 -17.18 1.20 2.46
N ASN A 268 -16.65 2.39 2.77
CA ASN A 268 -15.81 3.15 1.84
C ASN A 268 -14.49 2.42 1.54
N ILE A 269 -13.91 1.75 2.55
CA ILE A 269 -12.71 0.92 2.36
C ILE A 269 -12.99 -0.26 1.44
N ILE A 270 -14.12 -0.94 1.62
CA ILE A 270 -14.55 -2.05 0.76
C ILE A 270 -14.87 -1.57 -0.67
N ASP A 271 -15.54 -0.42 -0.83
CA ASP A 271 -15.81 0.18 -2.13
C ASP A 271 -14.51 0.51 -2.87
N MET A 272 -13.57 1.20 -2.22
CA MET A 272 -12.26 1.49 -2.81
C MET A 272 -11.46 0.24 -3.14
N ALA A 273 -11.58 -0.81 -2.32
CA ALA A 273 -10.96 -2.11 -2.59
C ALA A 273 -11.57 -2.77 -3.84
N ALA A 274 -12.88 -2.67 -4.05
CA ALA A 274 -13.54 -3.18 -5.24
C ALA A 274 -13.15 -2.39 -6.49
N ASP A 275 -13.11 -1.05 -6.39
CA ASP A 275 -12.72 -0.17 -7.49
C ASP A 275 -11.32 -0.50 -8.02
N ARG A 276 -10.34 -0.65 -7.13
CA ARG A 276 -8.99 -1.08 -7.54
C ARG A 276 -8.92 -2.56 -7.92
N GLY A 277 -9.82 -3.39 -7.36
CA GLY A 277 -9.91 -4.83 -7.64
C GLY A 277 -10.12 -5.16 -9.13
N ALA A 278 -10.77 -4.27 -9.86
CA ALA A 278 -10.91 -4.36 -11.32
C ALA A 278 -9.57 -4.29 -12.08
N TYR A 279 -8.50 -3.80 -11.44
CA TYR A 279 -7.16 -3.69 -12.02
C TYR A 279 -6.13 -4.60 -11.32
N ILE A 280 -6.58 -5.44 -10.40
CA ILE A 280 -5.72 -6.37 -9.64
C ILE A 280 -6.03 -7.81 -10.09
N CYS A 281 -5.13 -8.39 -10.88
CA CYS A 281 -5.32 -9.75 -11.41
C CYS A 281 -5.22 -10.84 -10.33
N GLN A 282 -4.45 -10.61 -9.26
CA GLN A 282 -4.42 -11.45 -8.07
C GLN A 282 -5.47 -10.98 -7.06
N SER A 283 -5.12 -10.72 -5.80
CA SER A 283 -5.99 -10.11 -4.78
C SER A 283 -5.23 -9.02 -4.02
N GLN A 284 -5.75 -8.59 -2.88
CA GLN A 284 -5.18 -7.56 -2.01
C GLN A 284 -5.39 -7.92 -0.53
N SER A 285 -4.39 -7.66 0.32
CA SER A 285 -4.43 -7.98 1.76
C SER A 285 -5.31 -6.98 2.54
N LEU A 286 -6.63 -7.13 2.44
CA LEU A 286 -7.59 -6.16 2.97
C LEU A 286 -7.87 -6.37 4.47
N ASN A 287 -7.25 -5.57 5.33
CA ASN A 287 -7.64 -5.51 6.74
C ASN A 287 -8.96 -4.75 6.92
N LEU A 288 -9.82 -5.24 7.83
CA LEU A 288 -11.03 -4.55 8.26
C LEU A 288 -10.92 -4.15 9.73
N PHE A 289 -11.44 -2.96 10.06
CA PHE A 289 -11.28 -2.34 11.37
C PHE A 289 -12.65 -2.07 11.98
N VAL A 290 -12.90 -2.55 13.20
CA VAL A 290 -14.22 -2.48 13.82
C VAL A 290 -14.13 -2.07 15.27
N ASN A 291 -14.71 -0.91 15.58
CA ASN A 291 -15.01 -0.51 16.94
C ASN A 291 -16.20 -1.30 17.47
N ALA A 292 -16.03 -1.91 18.66
CA ALA A 292 -17.05 -2.71 19.33
C ALA A 292 -17.72 -3.72 18.35
N PRO A 293 -17.00 -4.79 17.95
CA PRO A 293 -17.49 -5.77 16.99
C PRO A 293 -18.73 -6.49 17.54
N ASN A 294 -19.69 -6.75 16.66
CA ASN A 294 -20.84 -7.61 16.95
C ASN A 294 -21.20 -8.42 15.70
N THR A 295 -21.93 -9.52 15.88
CA THR A 295 -22.27 -10.45 14.79
C THR A 295 -22.95 -9.74 13.63
N SER A 296 -23.89 -8.82 13.89
CA SER A 296 -24.60 -8.11 12.82
C SER A 296 -23.67 -7.24 11.96
N LYS A 297 -22.75 -6.50 12.57
CA LYS A 297 -21.73 -5.70 11.87
C LYS A 297 -20.78 -6.58 11.06
N LEU A 298 -20.28 -7.66 11.67
CA LEU A 298 -19.34 -8.56 11.00
C LEU A 298 -19.99 -9.27 9.81
N THR A 299 -21.21 -9.78 9.99
CA THR A 299 -21.99 -10.41 8.92
C THR A 299 -22.23 -9.42 7.78
N SER A 300 -22.69 -8.20 8.07
CA SER A 300 -22.98 -7.23 7.00
C SER A 300 -21.72 -6.82 6.24
N MET A 301 -20.57 -6.65 6.89
CA MET A 301 -19.31 -6.35 6.19
C MET A 301 -18.85 -7.51 5.31
N HIS A 302 -18.94 -8.76 5.78
CA HIS A 302 -18.59 -9.93 4.98
C HIS A 302 -19.47 -10.10 3.75
N PHE A 303 -20.80 -10.00 3.92
CA PHE A 303 -21.73 -10.07 2.80
C PHE A 303 -21.50 -8.92 1.83
N TYR A 304 -21.24 -7.71 2.32
CA TYR A 304 -20.98 -6.57 1.45
C TYR A 304 -19.70 -6.74 0.63
N ALA A 305 -18.60 -7.21 1.24
CA ALA A 305 -17.36 -7.52 0.54
C ALA A 305 -17.56 -8.60 -0.53
N TRP A 306 -18.35 -9.64 -0.22
CA TRP A 306 -18.69 -10.71 -1.14
C TRP A 306 -19.56 -10.23 -2.31
N GLU A 307 -20.62 -9.47 -2.05
CA GLU A 307 -21.51 -8.89 -3.07
C GLU A 307 -20.77 -7.96 -4.02
N LYS A 308 -19.73 -7.27 -3.52
CA LYS A 308 -18.83 -6.43 -4.33
C LYS A 308 -17.84 -7.22 -5.18
N GLY A 309 -17.80 -8.54 -5.05
CA GLY A 309 -16.92 -9.41 -5.83
C GLY A 309 -15.47 -9.47 -5.34
N LEU A 310 -15.19 -9.01 -4.11
CA LEU A 310 -13.83 -9.08 -3.56
C LEU A 310 -13.35 -10.54 -3.46
N LYS A 311 -12.17 -10.80 -4.03
CA LYS A 311 -11.49 -12.11 -3.93
C LYS A 311 -11.05 -12.40 -2.50
N THR A 312 -10.54 -11.38 -1.81
CA THR A 312 -10.22 -11.38 -0.38
C THR A 312 -11.15 -10.41 0.31
N GLY A 313 -12.19 -10.93 0.97
CA GLY A 313 -13.15 -10.09 1.68
C GLY A 313 -12.62 -9.53 3.00
N MET A 314 -11.65 -10.23 3.62
CA MET A 314 -10.99 -9.80 4.86
C MET A 314 -9.69 -10.58 5.07
N TYR A 315 -8.61 -9.88 5.40
CA TYR A 315 -7.33 -10.44 5.85
C TYR A 315 -7.34 -10.57 7.38
N TYR A 316 -6.99 -9.52 8.12
CA TYR A 316 -7.26 -9.44 9.56
C TYR A 316 -8.51 -8.62 9.86
N LEU A 317 -9.23 -9.06 10.88
CA LEU A 317 -10.14 -8.22 11.64
C LEU A 317 -9.36 -7.56 12.78
N ARG A 318 -9.22 -6.24 12.72
CA ARG A 318 -8.65 -5.42 13.80
C ARG A 318 -9.78 -4.82 14.61
N THR A 319 -9.72 -4.98 15.93
CA THR A 319 -10.78 -4.52 16.83
C THR A 319 -10.20 -3.59 17.90
N GLN A 320 -11.00 -2.61 18.31
CA GLN A 320 -10.72 -1.80 19.48
C GLN A 320 -11.89 -1.90 20.46
N ALA A 321 -11.57 -2.15 21.72
CA ALA A 321 -12.56 -2.15 22.80
C ALA A 321 -13.02 -0.71 23.06
N ALA A 322 -14.33 -0.50 23.19
CA ALA A 322 -14.91 0.82 23.44
C ALA A 322 -14.41 1.48 24.74
N SER A 323 -13.89 0.70 25.69
CA SER A 323 -13.47 1.15 27.03
C SER A 323 -12.04 1.71 27.11
N GLN A 324 -11.28 1.79 26.02
CA GLN A 324 -9.90 2.33 26.05
C GLN A 324 -9.80 3.87 26.09
N ALA A 325 -10.94 4.58 26.17
CA ALA A 325 -11.00 6.04 26.07
C ALA A 325 -10.55 6.81 27.34
N VAL A 326 -10.16 6.14 28.44
CA VAL A 326 -9.65 6.83 29.63
C VAL A 326 -8.33 6.22 30.06
N LYS A 327 -7.23 6.76 29.53
CA LYS A 327 -5.90 6.57 30.12
C LYS A 327 -5.73 7.63 31.20
N PHE A 328 -5.46 7.18 32.43
CA PHE A 328 -4.90 8.06 33.45
C PHE A 328 -3.48 8.41 33.04
N THR A 329 -3.27 9.58 32.44
CA THR A 329 -1.94 10.16 32.37
C THR A 329 -1.56 10.60 33.79
N VAL A 330 -0.42 10.09 34.25
CA VAL A 330 0.16 10.41 35.55
C VAL A 330 0.54 11.88 35.59
N GLU A 331 -0.39 12.73 36.01
CA GLU A 331 -0.08 14.02 36.59
C GLU A 331 -0.28 13.88 38.10
N ASN A 332 0.77 13.44 38.80
CA ASN A 332 1.08 13.78 40.21
C ASN A 332 2.17 12.89 40.83
N GLN A 333 3.25 12.59 40.10
CA GLN A 333 4.52 12.22 40.77
C GLN A 333 5.66 12.91 40.04
N GLY A 334 6.33 13.83 40.74
CA GLY A 334 7.41 14.68 40.23
C GLY A 334 8.66 13.91 39.79
N GLY A 335 8.55 13.20 38.68
CA GLY A 335 9.66 12.65 37.92
C GLY A 335 10.13 13.65 36.87
N LYS A 336 11.46 13.78 36.72
CA LYS A 336 12.13 14.72 35.81
C LYS A 336 11.47 14.79 34.44
N ALA A 337 11.25 16.01 33.96
CA ALA A 337 10.75 16.29 32.62
C ALA A 337 11.58 15.54 31.57
N ILE A 338 10.90 14.82 30.70
CA ILE A 338 11.51 14.14 29.56
C ILE A 338 11.83 15.22 28.54
N GLU A 339 13.11 15.55 28.37
CA GLU A 339 13.58 16.46 27.33
C GLU A 339 13.46 15.80 25.95
N ALA A 340 12.86 16.53 25.01
CA ALA A 340 12.90 16.19 23.61
C ALA A 340 14.26 16.57 23.01
N VAL A 341 14.84 15.69 22.20
CA VAL A 341 15.89 16.11 21.26
C VAL A 341 15.21 16.90 20.14
N ILE A 342 15.21 18.21 20.27
CA ILE A 342 14.91 19.15 19.18
C ILE A 342 16.21 19.27 18.38
N PRO A 343 16.25 19.02 17.06
CA PRO A 343 17.36 19.49 16.24
C PRO A 343 17.39 21.01 16.37
N ALA A 344 18.46 21.55 16.96
CA ALA A 344 18.60 22.98 17.19
C ALA A 344 18.46 23.75 15.86
N GLU A 345 17.55 24.73 15.85
CA GLU A 345 17.39 25.82 14.88
C GLU A 345 17.52 25.45 13.38
N MET A 346 16.42 25.06 12.76
CA MET A 346 16.29 25.15 11.30
C MET A 346 15.77 26.55 10.93
N THR A 347 16.64 27.39 10.35
CA THR A 347 16.25 28.64 9.70
C THR A 347 15.72 28.36 8.29
N GLN A 348 14.89 29.28 7.76
CA GLN A 348 14.15 29.13 6.50
C GLN A 348 15.02 28.86 5.26
N ASP A 349 16.34 29.09 5.32
CA ASP A 349 17.24 28.99 4.17
C ASP A 349 17.90 27.61 3.98
N GLN A 350 17.68 26.63 4.87
CA GLN A 350 18.29 25.28 4.75
C GLN A 350 17.40 24.22 4.09
N VAL A 351 16.21 24.57 3.60
CA VAL A 351 15.27 23.60 3.00
C VAL A 351 15.70 23.16 1.59
N ALA A 352 16.73 23.78 1.00
CA ALA A 352 17.15 23.51 -0.38
C ALA A 352 18.34 22.53 -0.54
N GLU A 353 19.17 22.30 0.47
CA GLU A 353 20.36 21.44 0.35
C GLU A 353 20.64 20.68 1.64
N GLU A 354 20.03 19.51 1.81
CA GLU A 354 20.56 18.45 2.68
C GLU A 354 19.95 17.10 2.29
N ILE A 355 20.36 16.60 1.13
CA ILE A 355 20.39 15.15 0.92
C ILE A 355 21.62 14.69 1.70
N VAL A 356 21.43 14.29 2.95
CA VAL A 356 22.46 13.59 3.71
C VAL A 356 22.70 12.26 2.99
N ASP A 357 23.83 12.18 2.29
CA ASP A 357 24.34 10.95 1.72
C ASP A 357 24.64 10.01 2.89
N GLY A 358 23.69 9.10 3.16
CA GLY A 358 23.91 8.04 4.13
C GLY A 358 25.09 7.18 3.67
N PRO A 359 25.85 6.58 4.59
CA PRO A 359 27.06 5.84 4.24
C PRO A 359 26.76 4.79 3.17
N VAL A 360 27.32 5.00 1.98
CA VAL A 360 27.31 4.04 0.88
C VAL A 360 28.15 2.86 1.32
N CYS A 361 27.53 1.69 1.45
CA CYS A 361 28.23 0.44 1.65
C CYS A 361 29.06 0.15 0.39
N SER A 362 30.36 0.46 0.42
CA SER A 362 31.30 -0.01 -0.58
C SER A 362 31.38 -1.52 -0.44
N MET A 363 30.81 -2.25 -1.41
CA MET A 363 30.94 -3.70 -1.49
C MET A 363 32.38 -4.07 -1.87
N GLU A 364 33.29 -4.00 -0.91
CA GLU A 364 34.57 -4.67 -0.95
C GLU A 364 34.62 -5.66 0.22
N GLU A 365 34.74 -6.94 -0.18
CA GLU A 365 35.02 -8.18 0.57
C GLU A 365 34.56 -8.29 2.04
N GLY A 366 33.53 -9.12 2.28
CA GLY A 366 33.48 -9.95 3.50
C GLY A 366 32.41 -9.66 4.57
N CYS A 367 31.28 -9.02 4.26
CA CYS A 367 30.25 -8.78 5.28
C CYS A 367 29.28 -9.98 5.42
N ILE A 368 29.57 -10.84 6.40
CA ILE A 368 28.71 -11.94 6.87
C ILE A 368 27.59 -11.36 7.75
N SER A 369 26.36 -11.78 7.45
CA SER A 369 25.09 -11.61 8.16
C SER A 369 25.14 -11.14 9.64
N CYS A 370 24.33 -10.13 9.96
CA CYS A 370 23.82 -9.89 11.32
C CYS A 370 22.31 -10.18 11.35
N SER A 371 21.97 -11.43 11.60
CA SER A 371 20.67 -11.86 12.13
C SER A 371 20.90 -12.36 13.55
N GLY A 372 20.34 -11.66 14.53
CA GLY A 372 20.25 -12.03 15.94
C GLY A 372 18.93 -11.54 16.50
#